data_AF-A0A7S2JFP6-F1
#
_entry.id   AF-A0A7S2JFP6-F1
#
_cell.length_a   1.000
_cell.length_b   1.000
_cell.length_c   1.000
_cell.angle_alpha   90.00
_cell.angle_beta   90.00
_cell.angle_gamma   90.00
#
_symmetry.space_group_name_H-M   'P 1'
#
loop_
_entity.id
_entity.type
_entity.pdbx_description
1 polymer ?
#
loop_
_entity_poly.entity_id
_entity_poly.type
_entity_poly.pdbx_seq_one_letter_code
_entity_poly.pdbx_strand_id
1 'polypeptide(L)'
;EDAGGDAARRLLGPDGLALAVAGLRAHPRDVQVQRRGLSALWALVERNAGPEGTQASLLVPGGAEAAAAAVQQHAGDGEVQRWGVSALRALASAGGDVAAAE
;
A
#
# COMPACT_ATOMS: atom_id res chain seq x y z
N GLU A 1 -11.36 -1.63 -21.77
CA GLU A 1 -10.71 -2.60 -20.87
C GLU A 1 -9.18 -2.50 -20.92
N ASP A 2 -8.56 -1.33 -20.69
CA ASP A 2 -7.08 -1.25 -20.64
C ASP A 2 -6.50 -0.30 -19.57
N ALA A 3 -7.37 0.31 -18.74
CA ALA A 3 -6.92 1.15 -17.63
C ALA A 3 -6.17 0.33 -16.53
N GLY A 4 -6.45 -0.98 -16.44
CA GLY A 4 -5.82 -1.87 -15.46
C GLY A 4 -4.35 -2.18 -15.76
N GLY A 5 -3.96 -2.22 -17.04
CA GLY A 5 -2.59 -2.56 -17.46
C GLY A 5 -1.61 -1.39 -17.28
N ASP A 6 -2.05 -0.17 -17.60
CA ASP A 6 -1.24 1.05 -17.45
C ASP A 6 -1.06 1.41 -15.97
N ALA A 7 -2.12 1.26 -15.15
CA ALA A 7 -2.02 1.42 -13.70
C ALA A 7 -1.02 0.42 -13.08
N ALA A 8 -1.04 -0.85 -13.50
CA ALA A 8 -0.10 -1.85 -13.02
C ALA A 8 1.35 -1.55 -13.43
N ARG A 9 1.58 -1.01 -14.64
CA ARG A 9 2.92 -0.59 -15.10
C ARG A 9 3.42 0.65 -14.37
N ARG A 10 2.55 1.62 -14.09
CA ARG A 10 2.88 2.81 -13.29
C ARG A 10 3.16 2.46 -11.82
N LEU A 11 2.46 1.47 -11.27
CA LEU A 11 2.71 0.93 -9.92
C LEU A 11 4.08 0.23 -9.77
N LEU A 12 4.69 -0.22 -10.87
CA LEU A 12 6.01 -0.86 -10.86
C LEU A 12 7.17 0.16 -10.99
N GLY A 13 6.87 1.45 -11.11
CA GLY A 13 7.86 2.53 -11.15
C GLY A 13 8.34 2.93 -9.74
N PRO A 14 9.36 3.81 -9.66
CA PRO A 14 9.90 4.31 -8.38
C PRO A 14 8.84 4.99 -7.50
N ASP A 15 7.79 5.56 -8.09
CA ASP A 15 6.68 6.21 -7.38
C ASP A 15 5.49 5.26 -7.10
N GLY A 16 5.67 3.95 -7.29
CA GLY A 16 4.60 2.96 -7.21
C GLY A 16 3.83 2.99 -5.88
N LEU A 17 4.55 3.19 -4.78
CA LEU A 17 3.96 3.32 -3.44
C LEU A 17 3.11 4.59 -3.32
N ALA A 18 3.61 5.72 -3.80
CA ALA A 18 2.87 6.99 -3.77
C ALA A 18 1.61 6.93 -4.64
N LEU A 19 1.69 6.28 -5.81
CA LEU A 19 0.56 6.04 -6.70
C LEU A 19 -0.48 5.10 -6.10
N ALA A 20 -0.06 4.03 -5.41
CA ALA A 20 -0.97 3.14 -4.71
C ALA A 20 -1.77 3.91 -3.64
N VAL A 21 -1.07 4.70 -2.81
CA VAL A 21 -1.70 5.53 -1.77
C VAL A 21 -2.64 6.58 -2.38
N ALA A 22 -2.24 7.23 -3.46
CA ALA A 22 -3.08 8.19 -4.17
C ALA A 22 -4.36 7.52 -4.72
N GLY A 23 -4.24 6.31 -5.28
CA GLY A 23 -5.37 5.53 -5.78
C GLY A 23 -6.36 5.16 -4.67
N LEU A 24 -5.86 4.71 -3.51
CA LEU A 24 -6.69 4.39 -2.34
C LEU A 24 -7.48 5.63 -1.88
N ARG A 25 -6.85 6.81 -1.86
CA ARG A 25 -7.48 8.07 -1.46
C ARG A 25 -8.46 8.63 -2.48
N ALA A 26 -8.16 8.50 -3.78
CA ALA A 26 -8.99 9.03 -4.85
C ALA A 26 -10.29 8.21 -5.06
N HIS A 27 -10.24 6.90 -4.79
CA HIS A 27 -11.35 5.98 -5.04
C HIS A 27 -11.78 5.18 -3.79
N PRO A 28 -12.16 5.83 -2.68
CA PRO A 28 -12.45 5.16 -1.41
C PRO A 28 -13.63 4.19 -1.49
N ARG A 29 -14.57 4.41 -2.42
CA ARG A 29 -15.78 3.59 -2.58
C ARG A 29 -15.63 2.45 -3.60
N ASP A 30 -14.56 2.44 -4.39
CA ASP A 30 -14.36 1.41 -5.41
C ASP A 30 -13.59 0.23 -4.81
N VAL A 31 -14.30 -0.84 -4.49
CA VAL A 31 -13.73 -2.05 -3.87
C VAL A 31 -12.62 -2.68 -4.72
N GLN A 32 -12.69 -2.61 -6.05
CA GLN A 32 -11.67 -3.19 -6.92
C GLN A 32 -10.39 -2.36 -6.88
N VAL A 33 -10.52 -1.03 -6.85
CA VAL A 33 -9.38 -0.13 -6.67
C VAL A 33 -8.77 -0.32 -5.28
N GLN A 34 -9.57 -0.47 -4.23
CA GLN A 34 -9.07 -0.74 -2.87
C GLN A 34 -8.30 -2.06 -2.81
N ARG A 35 -8.86 -3.15 -3.35
CA ARG A 35 -8.19 -4.47 -3.39
C ARG A 35 -6.86 -4.41 -4.13
N ARG A 36 -6.86 -3.84 -5.33
CA ARG A 36 -5.64 -3.74 -6.16
C ARG A 36 -4.62 -2.80 -5.55
N GLY A 37 -5.05 -1.66 -5.02
CA GLY A 37 -4.20 -0.69 -4.35
C GLY A 37 -3.53 -1.26 -3.11
N LEU A 38 -4.28 -1.96 -2.25
CA LEU A 38 -3.73 -2.61 -1.05
C LEU A 38 -2.79 -3.77 -1.40
N SER A 39 -3.13 -4.59 -2.40
CA SER A 39 -2.27 -5.68 -2.86
C SER A 39 -0.96 -5.15 -3.46
N ALA A 40 -1.03 -4.10 -4.28
CA ALA A 40 0.15 -3.45 -4.84
C ALA A 40 1.00 -2.81 -3.73
N LEU A 41 0.37 -2.15 -2.77
CA LEU A 41 1.07 -1.54 -1.64
C LEU A 41 1.82 -2.59 -0.84
N TRP A 42 1.19 -3.72 -0.48
CA TRP A 42 1.87 -4.82 0.18
C TRP A 42 3.04 -5.38 -0.65
N ALA A 43 2.82 -5.68 -1.93
CA ALA A 43 3.85 -6.26 -2.79
C ALA A 43 5.06 -5.32 -2.98
N LEU A 44 4.82 -4.01 -3.05
CA LEU A 44 5.87 -3.01 -3.12
C LEU A 44 6.63 -2.89 -1.81
N VAL A 45 5.94 -2.93 -0.67
CA VAL A 45 6.59 -2.89 0.64
C VAL A 45 7.47 -4.12 0.83
N GLU A 46 6.95 -5.32 0.60
CA GLU A 46 7.72 -6.57 0.72
C GLU A 46 8.95 -6.60 -0.18
N ARG A 47 8.82 -6.16 -1.44
CA ARG A 47 9.97 -6.09 -2.37
C ARG A 47 11.04 -5.11 -1.93
N ASN A 48 10.64 -3.99 -1.32
CA ASN A 48 11.55 -2.94 -0.87
C ASN A 48 11.97 -3.10 0.61
N ALA A 49 11.46 -4.10 1.34
CA ALA A 49 11.83 -4.42 2.72
C ALA A 49 12.97 -5.45 2.82
N GLY A 50 13.54 -5.88 1.68
CA GLY A 50 14.70 -6.76 1.64
C GLY A 50 16.00 -6.10 2.15
N PRO A 51 17.11 -6.86 2.31
CA PRO A 51 18.37 -6.37 2.87
C PRO A 51 19.05 -5.26 2.05
N GLU A 52 18.70 -5.11 0.78
CA GLU A 52 19.14 -4.02 -0.11
C GLU A 52 18.10 -2.89 -0.24
N GLY A 53 16.95 -3.07 0.39
CA GLY A 53 15.79 -2.20 0.30
C GLY A 53 15.97 -0.92 1.10
N THR A 54 15.97 0.23 0.41
CA THR A 54 16.07 1.51 1.09
C THR A 54 14.75 1.80 1.81
N GLN A 55 14.70 1.59 3.13
CA GLN A 55 13.55 1.90 4.00
C GLN A 55 12.97 3.31 3.74
N ALA A 56 13.79 4.26 3.26
CA ALA A 56 13.35 5.60 2.89
C ALA A 56 12.28 5.65 1.78
N SER A 57 12.27 4.70 0.83
CA SER A 57 11.23 4.64 -0.21
C SER A 57 9.89 4.08 0.31
N LEU A 58 9.89 3.46 1.50
CA LEU A 58 8.70 2.93 2.16
C LEU A 58 7.97 3.98 2.99
N LEU A 59 8.61 5.12 3.26
CA LEU A 59 8.06 6.26 3.99
C LEU A 59 7.15 7.12 3.10
N VAL A 60 6.13 6.52 2.48
CA VAL A 60 5.09 7.32 1.83
C VAL A 60 4.17 7.91 2.91
N PRO A 61 4.09 9.25 3.03
CA PRO A 61 3.29 9.90 4.06
C PRO A 61 1.82 9.48 4.00
N GLY A 62 1.36 8.87 5.09
CA GLY A 62 0.00 8.41 5.27
C GLY A 62 -0.40 7.21 4.41
N GLY A 63 0.57 6.38 3.98
CA GLY A 63 0.28 5.09 3.37
C GLY A 63 -0.43 4.13 4.34
N ALA A 64 0.00 4.09 5.60
CA ALA A 64 -0.65 3.32 6.65
C ALA A 64 -2.08 3.83 6.94
N GLU A 65 -2.26 5.16 6.99
CA GLU A 65 -3.58 5.78 7.20
C GLU A 65 -4.54 5.48 6.06
N ALA A 66 -4.07 5.55 4.81
CA ALA A 66 -4.87 5.21 3.63
C ALA A 66 -5.26 3.73 3.64
N ALA A 67 -4.34 2.83 3.99
CA ALA A 67 -4.62 1.41 4.11
C ALA A 67 -5.61 1.12 5.25
N ALA A 68 -5.47 1.77 6.40
CA ALA A 68 -6.41 1.65 7.51
C ALA A 68 -7.81 2.13 7.12
N ALA A 69 -7.92 3.28 6.46
CA ALA A 69 -9.20 3.79 5.97
C ALA A 69 -9.88 2.82 5.00
N ALA A 70 -9.11 2.24 4.06
CA ALA A 70 -9.60 1.25 3.11
C ALA A 70 -10.19 0.01 3.81
N VAL A 71 -9.45 -0.55 4.79
CA VAL A 71 -9.85 -1.70 5.59
C VAL A 71 -11.10 -1.41 6.41
N GLN A 72 -11.22 -0.21 6.97
CA GLN A 72 -12.40 0.20 7.73
C GLN A 72 -13.63 0.37 6.84
N GLN A 73 -13.47 1.00 5.67
CA GLN A 73 -14.60 1.23 4.76
C GLN A 73 -15.10 -0.05 4.09
N HIS A 74 -14.22 -1.01 3.82
CA HIS A 74 -14.56 -2.29 3.19
C HIS A 74 -14.37 -3.45 4.17
N ALA A 75 -14.85 -3.29 5.40
CA ALA A 75 -14.76 -4.31 6.46
C ALA A 75 -15.38 -5.66 6.06
N GLY A 76 -16.39 -5.64 5.19
CA GLY A 76 -17.06 -6.84 4.68
C GLY A 76 -16.36 -7.54 3.50
N ASP A 77 -15.32 -6.94 2.90
CA ASP A 77 -14.58 -7.55 1.79
C ASP A 77 -13.34 -8.29 2.31
N GLY A 78 -13.36 -9.62 2.22
CA GLY A 78 -12.29 -10.46 2.74
C GLY A 78 -10.94 -10.27 2.06
N GLU A 79 -10.90 -9.79 0.81
CA GLU A 79 -9.65 -9.50 0.11
C GLU A 79 -9.09 -8.13 0.51
N VAL A 80 -9.93 -7.12 0.70
CA VAL A 80 -9.51 -5.84 1.30
C VAL A 80 -8.95 -6.09 2.70
N GLN A 81 -9.61 -6.91 3.52
CA GLN A 81 -9.08 -7.27 4.85
C GLN A 81 -7.73 -7.96 4.75
N ARG A 82 -7.61 -8.99 3.91
CA ARG A 82 -6.37 -9.74 3.74
C ARG A 82 -5.22 -8.85 3.29
N TRP A 83 -5.41 -8.08 2.22
CA TRP A 83 -4.35 -7.25 1.67
C TRP A 83 -4.06 -6.05 2.54
N GLY A 84 -5.08 -5.41 3.11
CA GLY A 84 -4.91 -4.24 3.97
C GLY A 84 -4.18 -4.57 5.26
N VAL A 85 -4.50 -5.69 5.93
CA VAL A 85 -3.78 -6.12 7.12
C VAL A 85 -2.33 -6.49 6.79
N SER A 86 -2.08 -7.19 5.70
CA SER A 86 -0.71 -7.52 5.27
C SER A 86 0.09 -6.26 4.93
N ALA A 87 -0.50 -5.31 4.22
CA ALA A 87 0.10 -4.02 3.90
C ALA A 87 0.44 -3.21 5.16
N LEU A 88 -0.49 -3.11 6.11
CA LEU A 88 -0.28 -2.42 7.38
C LEU A 88 0.84 -3.06 8.20
N ARG A 89 0.90 -4.40 8.24
CA ARG A 89 1.96 -5.13 8.94
C ARG A 89 3.33 -4.90 8.31
N ALA A 90 3.41 -4.95 6.98
CA ALA A 90 4.65 -4.71 6.25
C ALA A 90 5.13 -3.26 6.42
N LEU A 91 4.20 -2.29 6.38
CA LEU A 91 4.51 -0.88 6.67
C LEU A 91 4.98 -0.68 8.12
N ALA A 92 4.36 -1.36 9.09
CA ALA A 92 4.77 -1.29 10.49
C ALA A 92 6.16 -1.90 10.72
N SER A 93 6.51 -3.01 10.05
CA SER A 93 7.87 -3.56 10.11
C SER A 93 8.89 -2.68 9.40
N ALA A 94 8.50 -2.01 8.31
CA ALA A 94 9.38 -1.11 7.57
C ALA A 94 9.62 0.24 8.28
N GLY A 95 8.60 0.77 8.96
CA GLY A 95 8.66 2.01 9.73
C GLY A 95 9.07 1.83 11.20
N GLY A 96 9.35 0.59 11.62
CA GLY A 96 9.67 0.24 13.01
C GLY A 96 11.01 0.78 13.53
N ASP A 97 11.87 1.33 12.68
CA ASP A 97 13.19 1.86 13.08
C ASP A 97 13.19 3.37 13.41
N VAL A 98 12.11 4.13 13.15
CA VAL A 98 12.05 5.56 13.51
C VAL A 98 11.46 5.83 14.90
N ALA A 99 11.01 4.80 15.63
CA ALA A 99 10.48 4.95 16.99
C ALA A 99 11.40 4.36 18.09
N ALA A 100 12.56 3.80 17.74
CA ALA A 100 13.53 3.25 18.69
C ALA A 100 14.80 4.11 18.85
N ALA A 101 14.74 5.39 18.46
CA ALA A 101 15.85 6.33 18.52
C ALA A 101 15.52 7.65 19.27
N GLU A 102 14.62 7.59 20.25
CA GLU A 102 14.53 8.62 21.30
C GLU A 102 14.95 8.03 22.66
#